data_AF-A0A2E6ZGZ7-F1
#
_entry.id   AF-A0A2E6ZGZ7-F1
#
_cell.length_a   1.000
_cell.length_b   1.000
_cell.length_c   1.000
_cell.angle_alpha   90.00
_cell.angle_beta   90.00
_cell.angle_gamma   90.00
#
_symmetry.space_group_name_H-M   'P 1'
#
loop_
_entity.id
_entity.type
_entity.pdbx_description
1 polymer ?
#
loop_
_entity_poly.entity_id
_entity_poly.type
_entity_poly.pdbx_seq_one_letter_code
_entity_poly.pdbx_strand_id
1 'polypeptide(L)'
;MCGIIAVLRGPDHTQSLSAEDVLSRLATAVETLRSATADVNQLSTKTLEAAELLASIDQTLRTVPGVRLLVFDRATALAFEGQLRQAADALGAIDNQLDEFTDDLEQVNSSLIAVRDSLWAIERDRLRTAEAIIDLASGTPEADSLTGLLSIQTALSALDRLEVRGRDSAGIEIFIADHALPPAALHGDRFNDPVLQSGAIRDCDSHIAFVYKNASEIGELGDNTNVIRSAIRDDELLHQAMAAPSAQVIVVGHTRWASVGVISEANAHPVDSQQMTTNDHPHVAAVLNGDIDNYMDLTELRNLEISPEITTDAKIIPTLLSSQLARTPNQIEAFRTTVSTFEGSMAIVSHNADQPHKLSLALRGSGQALYVGLADNSYVVASEPYGVVEEASQWIRMDGERPADPQHPITSAGQIVELDGEHAGSLAGITRLAYDGTQLPVDPAEITKADITTRDIDRGDAPHYLLKEIQEAPESVQKTLRGRILESDNKLKVQLGSDTIPEAIHNAFHDKQIKRVVAIGQGTAAVAARAIPQFLTPLLKGQEITVEAQLATELSGFLMAEDMSDTLVIAVSQSGTTTDTNRTVDLIRQRGGHIIAIVNRRGSDLVAK
;
A
#
# COMPACT_ATOMS: atom_id res chain seq x y z
N MET A 1 -2.15 -3.60 -13.55
CA MET A 1 -0.85 -3.38 -12.88
C MET A 1 -0.67 -4.52 -11.92
N CYS A 2 0.51 -5.08 -11.74
CA CYS A 2 0.70 -6.16 -10.78
C CYS A 2 0.83 -5.60 -9.34
N GLY A 3 0.82 -6.46 -8.32
CA GLY A 3 1.07 -6.11 -6.93
C GLY A 3 2.40 -6.67 -6.44
N ILE A 4 3.28 -5.85 -5.86
CA ILE A 4 4.48 -6.29 -5.14
C ILE A 4 4.25 -6.14 -3.64
N ILE A 5 4.70 -7.12 -2.87
CA ILE A 5 4.86 -7.03 -1.42
C ILE A 5 6.21 -7.62 -1.00
N ALA A 6 6.87 -7.00 -0.03
CA ALA A 6 7.94 -7.64 0.71
C ALA A 6 7.96 -7.20 2.16
N VAL A 7 8.32 -8.11 3.05
CA VAL A 7 8.41 -7.87 4.49
C VAL A 7 9.81 -8.26 4.96
N LEU A 8 10.55 -7.28 5.44
CA LEU A 8 11.88 -7.45 6.04
C LEU A 8 11.78 -7.04 7.51
N ARG A 9 11.86 -8.01 8.42
CA ARG A 9 11.74 -7.80 9.87
C ARG A 9 13.10 -7.98 10.54
N GLY A 10 13.43 -7.10 11.48
CA GLY A 10 14.62 -7.20 12.30
C GLY A 10 14.46 -8.18 13.47
N PRO A 11 15.53 -8.44 14.23
CA PRO A 11 15.48 -9.29 15.41
C PRO A 11 14.58 -8.68 16.51
N ASP A 12 13.75 -9.50 17.16
CA ASP A 12 12.87 -9.03 18.24
C ASP A 12 13.67 -8.79 19.54
N HIS A 13 13.56 -7.58 20.07
CA HIS A 13 14.19 -7.17 21.33
C HIS A 13 13.19 -6.56 22.32
N THR A 14 11.90 -6.66 22.02
CA THR A 14 10.86 -5.89 22.72
C THR A 14 10.33 -6.60 23.97
N GLN A 15 9.95 -5.81 24.97
CA GLN A 15 9.41 -6.31 26.24
C GLN A 15 7.93 -6.67 26.11
N SER A 16 7.46 -7.57 26.97
CA SER A 16 6.05 -7.97 27.04
C SER A 16 5.12 -6.79 27.37
N LEU A 17 3.97 -6.73 26.71
CA LEU A 17 2.92 -5.75 26.96
C LEU A 17 1.99 -6.20 28.09
N SER A 18 1.52 -5.26 28.93
CA SER A 18 0.57 -5.55 30.02
C SER A 18 -0.88 -5.51 29.50
N ALA A 19 -1.62 -6.61 29.67
CA ALA A 19 -3.04 -6.70 29.33
C ALA A 19 -3.90 -5.66 30.07
N GLU A 20 -3.61 -5.45 31.36
CA GLU A 20 -4.37 -4.54 32.24
C GLU A 20 -4.31 -3.09 31.73
N ASP A 21 -3.14 -2.64 31.28
CA ASP A 21 -2.95 -1.28 30.78
C ASP A 21 -3.78 -1.01 29.52
N VAL A 22 -3.67 -1.88 28.50
CA VAL A 22 -4.36 -1.66 27.23
C VAL A 22 -5.87 -1.83 27.36
N LEU A 23 -6.34 -2.80 28.16
CA LEU A 23 -7.78 -2.99 28.42
C LEU A 23 -8.38 -1.81 29.18
N SER A 24 -7.67 -1.25 30.18
CA SER A 24 -8.12 -0.07 30.92
C SER A 24 -8.26 1.15 30.01
N ARG A 25 -7.29 1.36 29.12
CA ARG A 25 -7.33 2.43 28.12
C ARG A 25 -8.51 2.26 27.15
N LEU A 26 -8.76 1.04 26.68
CA LEU A 26 -9.89 0.76 25.80
C LEU A 26 -11.23 1.00 26.49
N ALA A 27 -11.39 0.52 27.73
CA ALA A 27 -12.61 0.77 28.52
C ALA A 27 -12.86 2.27 28.72
N THR A 28 -11.79 3.05 28.95
CA THR A 28 -11.87 4.51 29.07
C THR A 28 -12.34 5.15 27.76
N ALA A 29 -11.81 4.72 26.61
CA ALA A 29 -12.24 5.24 25.30
C ALA A 29 -13.72 4.92 25.02
N VAL A 30 -14.16 3.70 25.33
CA VAL A 30 -15.56 3.27 25.17
C VAL A 30 -16.49 4.10 26.05
N GLU A 31 -16.15 4.30 27.32
CA GLU A 31 -16.96 5.10 28.23
C GLU A 31 -17.00 6.58 27.79
N THR A 32 -15.89 7.10 27.26
CA THR A 32 -15.82 8.45 26.69
C THR A 32 -16.81 8.61 25.54
N LEU A 33 -16.85 7.65 24.59
CA LEU A 33 -17.82 7.64 23.49
C LEU A 33 -19.26 7.56 24.00
N ARG A 34 -19.55 6.65 24.94
CA ARG A 34 -20.90 6.52 25.52
C ARG A 34 -21.35 7.80 26.18
N SER A 35 -20.48 8.43 26.96
CA SER A 35 -20.80 9.68 27.65
C SER A 35 -20.95 10.87 26.69
N ALA A 36 -20.47 10.78 25.45
CA ALA A 36 -20.68 11.81 24.43
C ALA A 36 -22.15 11.88 23.97
N THR A 37 -22.88 10.76 24.00
CA THR A 37 -24.32 10.72 23.68
C THR A 37 -25.21 11.38 24.74
N ALA A 38 -24.67 11.63 25.93
CA ALA A 38 -25.40 12.18 27.08
C ALA A 38 -25.35 13.71 27.16
N ASP A 39 -24.33 14.35 26.57
CA ASP A 39 -24.17 15.81 26.54
C ASP A 39 -23.69 16.26 25.16
N VAL A 40 -24.64 16.75 24.36
CA VAL A 40 -24.45 17.23 22.99
C VAL A 40 -23.40 18.35 22.90
N ASN A 41 -23.24 19.16 23.96
CA ASN A 41 -22.23 20.24 23.97
C ASN A 41 -20.79 19.72 24.11
N GLN A 42 -20.62 18.47 24.56
CA GLN A 42 -19.31 17.84 24.73
C GLN A 42 -18.97 16.87 23.60
N LEU A 43 -19.84 16.75 22.59
CA LEU A 43 -19.72 15.77 21.52
C LEU A 43 -18.38 15.92 20.76
N SER A 44 -18.01 17.14 20.37
CA SER A 44 -16.75 17.41 19.67
C SER A 44 -15.52 17.02 20.50
N THR A 45 -15.43 17.48 21.75
CA THR A 45 -14.30 17.19 22.65
C THR A 45 -14.17 15.71 22.96
N LYS A 46 -15.28 15.03 23.30
CA LYS A 46 -15.24 13.61 23.69
C LYS A 46 -14.96 12.67 22.53
N THR A 47 -15.49 12.98 21.34
CA THR A 47 -15.18 12.18 20.14
C THR A 47 -13.71 12.31 19.75
N LEU A 48 -13.11 13.50 19.90
CA LEU A 48 -11.68 13.70 19.69
C LEU A 48 -10.84 12.93 20.72
N GLU A 49 -11.15 13.05 22.02
CA GLU A 49 -10.44 12.32 23.09
C GLU A 49 -10.52 10.80 22.89
N ALA A 50 -11.69 10.28 22.53
CA ALA A 50 -11.85 8.86 22.21
C ALA A 50 -11.03 8.45 20.99
N ALA A 51 -10.99 9.28 19.93
CA ALA A 51 -10.19 9.01 18.74
C ALA A 51 -8.69 8.89 19.07
N GLU A 52 -8.16 9.82 19.87
CA GLU A 52 -6.75 9.82 20.28
C GLU A 52 -6.38 8.59 21.12
N LEU A 53 -7.25 8.21 22.07
CA LEU A 53 -7.07 7.01 22.88
C LEU A 53 -7.07 5.73 22.04
N LEU A 54 -8.04 5.59 21.12
CA LEU A 54 -8.16 4.42 20.25
C LEU A 54 -6.98 4.32 19.27
N ALA A 55 -6.57 5.43 18.66
CA ALA A 55 -5.41 5.46 17.77
C ALA A 55 -4.13 5.04 18.51
N SER A 56 -3.95 5.46 19.76
CA SER A 56 -2.79 5.05 20.55
C SER A 56 -2.86 3.57 20.98
N ILE A 57 -4.06 3.00 21.18
CA ILE A 57 -4.23 1.57 21.43
C ILE A 57 -3.85 0.76 20.19
N ASP A 58 -4.35 1.15 19.01
CA ASP A 58 -3.97 0.53 17.74
C ASP A 58 -2.44 0.55 17.52
N GLN A 59 -1.79 1.70 17.72
CA GLN A 59 -0.32 1.80 17.63
C GLN A 59 0.39 0.82 18.56
N THR A 60 -0.15 0.60 19.76
CA THR A 60 0.42 -0.35 20.73
C THR A 60 0.21 -1.79 20.26
N LEU A 61 -1.00 -2.13 19.82
CA LEU A 61 -1.36 -3.49 19.40
C LEU A 61 -0.71 -3.93 18.08
N ARG A 62 -0.32 -2.96 17.24
CA ARG A 62 0.40 -3.21 15.98
C ARG A 62 1.83 -3.71 16.18
N THR A 63 2.43 -3.45 17.33
CA THR A 63 3.79 -3.90 17.66
C THR A 63 3.87 -5.42 17.85
N VAL A 64 5.07 -5.99 17.78
CA VAL A 64 5.27 -7.43 18.07
C VAL A 64 4.75 -7.83 19.46
N PRO A 65 4.99 -7.07 20.55
CA PRO A 65 4.37 -7.34 21.85
C PRO A 65 2.85 -7.28 21.85
N GLY A 66 2.26 -6.37 21.06
CA GLY A 66 0.82 -6.26 20.88
C GLY A 66 0.22 -7.50 20.23
N VAL A 67 0.81 -7.94 19.11
CA VAL A 67 0.39 -9.18 18.44
C VAL A 67 0.60 -10.39 19.36
N ARG A 68 1.73 -10.46 20.07
CA ARG A 68 2.01 -11.51 21.05
C ARG A 68 0.93 -11.59 22.13
N LEU A 69 0.50 -10.45 22.68
CA LEU A 69 -0.59 -10.40 23.65
C LEU A 69 -1.89 -10.98 23.07
N LEU A 70 -2.29 -10.55 21.87
CA LEU A 70 -3.54 -11.00 21.25
C LEU A 70 -3.53 -12.48 20.85
N VAL A 71 -2.38 -13.01 20.43
CA VAL A 71 -2.22 -14.42 20.03
C VAL A 71 -2.22 -15.34 21.26
N PHE A 72 -1.44 -15.00 22.29
CA PHE A 72 -1.21 -15.91 23.44
C PHE A 72 -2.17 -15.69 24.61
N ASP A 73 -2.77 -14.51 24.77
CA ASP A 73 -3.79 -14.24 25.79
C ASP A 73 -5.19 -14.08 25.15
N ARG A 74 -5.82 -15.24 24.94
CA ARG A 74 -7.18 -15.34 24.38
C ARG A 74 -8.25 -14.65 25.22
N ALA A 75 -8.06 -14.59 26.54
CA ALA A 75 -9.02 -13.91 27.42
C ALA A 75 -9.01 -12.41 27.17
N THR A 76 -7.82 -11.84 27.01
CA THR A 76 -7.65 -10.44 26.61
C THR A 76 -8.24 -10.19 25.22
N ALA A 77 -7.93 -11.00 24.19
CA ALA A 77 -8.51 -10.83 22.85
C ALA A 77 -10.06 -10.82 22.85
N LEU A 78 -10.70 -11.74 23.57
CA LEU A 78 -12.17 -11.76 23.71
C LEU A 78 -12.73 -10.54 24.46
N ALA A 79 -11.99 -10.02 25.45
CA ALA A 79 -12.37 -8.80 26.16
C ALA A 79 -12.34 -7.57 25.22
N PHE A 80 -11.36 -7.50 24.31
CA PHE A 80 -11.32 -6.49 23.24
C PHE A 80 -12.58 -6.54 22.37
N GLU A 81 -12.96 -7.71 21.85
CA GLU A 81 -14.19 -7.86 21.04
C GLU A 81 -15.46 -7.41 21.78
N GLY A 82 -15.53 -7.66 23.10
CA GLY A 82 -16.62 -7.19 23.93
C GLY A 82 -16.68 -5.66 24.05
N GLN A 83 -15.53 -5.01 24.18
CA GLN A 83 -15.43 -3.55 24.26
C GLN A 83 -15.67 -2.86 22.91
N LEU A 84 -15.16 -3.43 21.81
CA LEU A 84 -15.36 -2.91 20.46
C LEU A 84 -16.84 -2.91 20.06
N ARG A 85 -17.59 -3.95 20.42
CA ARG A 85 -19.06 -3.96 20.23
C ARG A 85 -19.76 -2.82 20.97
N GLN A 86 -19.35 -2.54 22.21
CA GLN A 86 -19.91 -1.42 22.97
C GLN A 86 -19.54 -0.06 22.35
N ALA A 87 -18.33 0.09 21.80
CA ALA A 87 -17.94 1.29 21.06
C ALA A 87 -18.78 1.47 19.78
N ALA A 88 -19.04 0.39 19.03
CA ALA A 88 -19.87 0.41 17.84
C ALA A 88 -21.32 0.83 18.15
N ASP A 89 -21.90 0.29 19.23
CA ASP A 89 -23.23 0.70 19.71
C ASP A 89 -23.26 2.19 20.08
N ALA A 90 -22.22 2.68 20.76
CA ALA A 90 -22.09 4.10 21.12
C ALA A 90 -21.99 5.00 19.88
N LEU A 91 -21.21 4.60 18.87
CA LEU A 91 -21.12 5.31 17.59
C LEU A 91 -22.47 5.37 16.87
N GLY A 92 -23.20 4.27 16.82
CA GLY A 92 -24.54 4.25 16.22
C GLY A 92 -25.52 5.18 16.92
N ALA A 93 -25.42 5.29 18.25
CA ALA A 93 -26.22 6.25 19.02
C ALA A 93 -25.83 7.71 18.72
N ILE A 94 -24.52 8.01 18.59
CA ILE A 94 -24.04 9.33 18.18
C ILE A 94 -24.57 9.67 16.78
N ASP A 95 -24.46 8.73 15.82
CA ASP A 95 -24.90 8.95 14.44
C ASP A 95 -26.38 9.35 14.33
N ASN A 96 -27.24 8.77 15.17
CA ASN A 96 -28.66 9.10 15.19
C ASN A 96 -28.95 10.51 15.75
N GLN A 97 -28.05 11.06 16.57
CA GLN A 97 -28.20 12.40 17.17
C GLN A 97 -27.57 13.51 16.32
N LEU A 98 -26.62 13.16 15.43
CA LEU A 98 -25.88 14.14 14.61
C LEU A 98 -26.78 14.98 13.69
N ASP A 99 -27.92 14.44 13.24
CA ASP A 99 -28.84 15.19 12.38
C ASP A 99 -29.56 16.33 13.12
N GLU A 100 -29.57 16.31 14.46
CA GLU A 100 -30.14 17.36 15.32
C GLU A 100 -29.09 18.40 15.75
N PHE A 101 -27.80 18.16 15.47
CA PHE A 101 -26.70 19.02 15.87
C PHE A 101 -26.44 20.10 14.81
N THR A 102 -26.27 21.36 15.23
CA THR A 102 -26.21 22.50 14.30
C THR A 102 -24.89 23.28 14.34
N ASP A 103 -24.09 23.12 15.40
CA ASP A 103 -22.81 23.81 15.58
C ASP A 103 -21.65 22.85 15.29
N ASP A 104 -20.62 23.28 14.56
CA ASP A 104 -19.32 22.56 14.40
C ASP A 104 -19.38 21.07 13.99
N LEU A 105 -20.33 20.73 13.11
CA LEU A 105 -20.54 19.37 12.58
C LEU A 105 -19.31 18.79 11.86
N GLU A 106 -18.46 19.63 11.27
CA GLU A 106 -17.31 19.18 10.49
C GLU A 106 -16.19 18.63 11.37
N GLN A 107 -15.89 19.29 12.49
CA GLN A 107 -14.91 18.80 13.46
C GLN A 107 -15.39 17.49 14.09
N VAL A 108 -16.67 17.43 14.51
CA VAL A 108 -17.28 16.21 15.05
C VAL A 108 -17.20 15.06 14.03
N ASN A 109 -17.56 15.33 12.77
CA ASN A 109 -17.51 14.31 11.72
C ASN A 109 -16.08 13.81 11.47
N SER A 110 -15.09 14.71 11.50
CA SER A 110 -13.67 14.35 11.36
C SER A 110 -13.19 13.47 12.53
N SER A 111 -13.54 13.82 13.77
CA SER A 111 -13.24 12.99 14.95
C SER A 111 -13.93 11.63 14.87
N LEU A 112 -15.20 11.58 14.45
CA LEU A 112 -15.93 10.32 14.29
C LEU A 112 -15.39 9.44 13.16
N ILE A 113 -14.83 10.03 12.11
CA ILE A 113 -14.07 9.29 11.10
C ILE A 113 -12.86 8.64 11.75
N ALA A 114 -12.05 9.39 12.51
CA ALA A 114 -10.88 8.87 13.20
C ALA A 114 -11.22 7.78 14.23
N VAL A 115 -12.33 7.91 14.97
CA VAL A 115 -12.84 6.85 15.85
C VAL A 115 -13.14 5.58 15.06
N ARG A 116 -13.90 5.68 13.96
CA ARG A 116 -14.26 4.51 13.14
C ARG A 116 -13.05 3.86 12.49
N ASP A 117 -12.09 4.67 12.03
CA ASP A 117 -10.85 4.18 11.43
C ASP A 117 -10.00 3.44 12.49
N SER A 118 -9.94 3.95 13.72
CA SER A 118 -9.21 3.29 14.83
C SER A 118 -9.91 2.01 15.32
N LEU A 119 -11.24 2.02 15.46
CA LEU A 119 -11.99 0.81 15.82
C LEU A 119 -11.84 -0.27 14.75
N TRP A 120 -11.91 0.13 13.47
CA TRP A 120 -11.65 -0.75 12.35
C TRP A 120 -10.25 -1.35 12.42
N ALA A 121 -9.22 -0.53 12.64
CA ALA A 121 -7.84 -1.02 12.75
C ALA A 121 -7.71 -2.06 13.88
N ILE A 122 -8.27 -1.79 15.06
CA ILE A 122 -8.21 -2.75 16.18
C ILE A 122 -8.96 -4.05 15.85
N GLU A 123 -10.15 -3.97 15.26
CA GLU A 123 -10.99 -5.15 14.97
C GLU A 123 -10.50 -5.94 13.75
N ARG A 124 -10.35 -5.27 12.61
CA ARG A 124 -10.15 -5.87 11.29
C ARG A 124 -8.68 -6.00 10.90
N ASP A 125 -7.78 -5.26 11.55
CA ASP A 125 -6.35 -5.38 11.28
C ASP A 125 -5.64 -6.10 12.44
N ARG A 126 -5.80 -5.67 13.70
CA ARG A 126 -5.07 -6.23 14.85
C ARG A 126 -5.62 -7.59 15.30
N LEU A 127 -6.90 -7.66 15.70
CA LEU A 127 -7.52 -8.92 16.15
C LEU A 127 -7.56 -9.97 15.04
N ARG A 128 -7.96 -9.57 13.82
CA ARG A 128 -7.93 -10.45 12.65
C ARG A 128 -6.53 -11.01 12.35
N THR A 129 -5.48 -10.21 12.48
CA THR A 129 -4.10 -10.70 12.29
C THR A 129 -3.73 -11.74 13.34
N ALA A 130 -4.11 -11.55 14.60
CA ALA A 130 -3.88 -12.55 15.65
C ALA A 130 -4.60 -13.87 15.35
N GLU A 131 -5.87 -13.83 14.91
CA GLU A 131 -6.61 -15.03 14.49
C GLU A 131 -6.01 -15.70 13.27
N ALA A 132 -5.59 -14.92 12.27
CA ALA A 132 -4.99 -15.47 11.06
C ALA A 132 -3.62 -16.13 11.33
N ILE A 133 -2.83 -15.61 12.28
CA ILE A 133 -1.60 -16.26 12.74
C ILE A 133 -1.90 -17.61 13.40
N ILE A 134 -2.95 -17.68 14.22
CA ILE A 134 -3.39 -18.92 14.88
C ILE A 134 -3.88 -19.94 13.82
N ASP A 135 -4.61 -19.50 12.80
CA ASP A 135 -5.04 -20.37 11.69
C ASP A 135 -3.85 -20.88 10.88
N LEU A 136 -2.89 -20.01 10.51
CA LEU A 136 -1.67 -20.40 9.79
C LEU A 136 -0.85 -21.44 10.58
N ALA A 137 -0.82 -21.33 11.90
CA ALA A 137 -0.13 -22.27 12.77
C ALA A 137 -0.94 -23.54 13.09
N SER A 138 -2.17 -23.69 12.53
CA SER A 138 -3.12 -24.75 12.88
C SER A 138 -3.39 -24.88 14.39
N GLY A 139 -3.37 -23.76 15.11
CA GLY A 139 -3.50 -23.71 16.57
C GLY A 139 -2.65 -22.61 17.22
N THR A 140 -2.37 -22.75 18.51
CA THR A 140 -1.46 -21.82 19.20
C THR A 140 -0.04 -22.04 18.68
N PRO A 141 0.61 -21.02 18.07
CA PRO A 141 1.95 -21.17 17.52
C PRO A 141 2.99 -21.36 18.62
N GLU A 142 4.17 -21.86 18.26
CA GLU A 142 5.35 -21.76 19.12
C GLU A 142 5.77 -20.30 19.29
N ALA A 143 6.31 -19.94 20.46
CA ALA A 143 6.60 -18.55 20.82
C ALA A 143 7.65 -17.90 19.91
N ASP A 144 8.59 -18.70 19.40
CA ASP A 144 9.68 -18.27 18.53
C ASP A 144 9.22 -18.12 17.06
N SER A 145 8.24 -18.91 16.62
CA SER A 145 7.67 -18.80 15.27
C SER A 145 6.77 -17.57 15.06
N LEU A 146 6.40 -16.84 16.13
CA LEU A 146 5.44 -15.74 16.06
C LEU A 146 5.85 -14.66 15.04
N THR A 147 7.09 -14.21 15.09
CA THR A 147 7.58 -13.12 14.23
C THR A 147 7.61 -13.53 12.77
N GLY A 148 7.95 -14.79 12.49
CA GLY A 148 7.90 -15.38 11.15
C GLY A 148 6.48 -15.46 10.61
N LEU A 149 5.55 -16.01 11.40
CA LEU A 149 4.13 -16.08 11.04
C LEU A 149 3.51 -14.68 10.86
N LEU A 150 3.91 -13.70 11.65
CA LEU A 150 3.48 -12.31 11.48
C LEU A 150 3.97 -11.72 10.15
N SER A 151 5.24 -11.96 9.76
CA SER A 151 5.76 -11.51 8.46
C SER A 151 5.00 -12.16 7.29
N ILE A 152 4.71 -13.46 7.39
CA ILE A 152 3.90 -14.20 6.40
C ILE A 152 2.49 -13.63 6.33
N GLN A 153 1.82 -13.46 7.47
CA GLN A 153 0.46 -12.93 7.53
C GLN A 153 0.38 -11.50 6.99
N THR A 154 1.36 -10.66 7.30
CA THR A 154 1.47 -9.29 6.77
C THR A 154 1.51 -9.32 5.24
N ALA A 155 2.34 -10.19 4.66
CA ALA A 155 2.47 -10.30 3.22
C ALA A 155 1.18 -10.80 2.56
N LEU A 156 0.58 -11.87 3.10
CA LEU A 156 -0.67 -12.44 2.56
C LEU A 156 -1.84 -11.45 2.65
N SER A 157 -1.93 -10.72 3.75
CA SER A 157 -2.94 -9.68 3.95
C SER A 157 -2.78 -8.51 2.96
N ALA A 158 -1.54 -8.12 2.67
CA ALA A 158 -1.25 -7.14 1.63
C ALA A 158 -1.60 -7.67 0.23
N LEU A 159 -1.30 -8.95 -0.08
CA LEU A 159 -1.69 -9.57 -1.35
C LEU A 159 -3.22 -9.55 -1.53
N ASP A 160 -4.01 -9.85 -0.48
CA ASP A 160 -5.48 -9.79 -0.51
C ASP A 160 -5.98 -8.44 -1.06
N ARG A 161 -5.33 -7.34 -0.65
CA ARG A 161 -5.66 -5.97 -1.10
C ARG A 161 -5.08 -5.63 -2.47
N LEU A 162 -3.97 -6.25 -2.86
CA LEU A 162 -3.28 -5.99 -4.13
C LEU A 162 -3.85 -6.82 -5.29
N GLU A 163 -4.64 -7.87 -5.03
CA GLU A 163 -5.32 -8.67 -6.08
C GLU A 163 -6.23 -7.83 -7.00
N VAL A 164 -6.73 -6.68 -6.52
CA VAL A 164 -7.51 -5.75 -7.36
C VAL A 164 -6.70 -5.16 -8.53
N ARG A 165 -5.36 -5.22 -8.45
CA ARG A 165 -4.45 -4.72 -9.49
C ARG A 165 -4.16 -5.81 -10.53
N GLY A 166 -3.93 -7.04 -10.08
CA GLY A 166 -3.69 -8.22 -10.90
C GLY A 166 -3.99 -9.51 -10.13
N ARG A 167 -4.58 -10.51 -10.79
CA ARG A 167 -5.11 -11.72 -10.11
C ARG A 167 -4.99 -13.02 -10.89
N ASP A 168 -4.38 -13.01 -12.06
CA ASP A 168 -4.31 -14.21 -12.91
C ASP A 168 -3.39 -15.26 -12.27
N SER A 169 -2.47 -14.82 -11.41
CA SER A 169 -1.69 -15.67 -10.52
C SER A 169 -1.19 -14.85 -9.32
N ALA A 170 -0.81 -15.54 -8.25
CA ALA A 170 -0.10 -14.96 -7.12
C ALA A 170 0.96 -15.93 -6.61
N GLY A 171 1.96 -15.41 -5.92
CA GLY A 171 2.99 -16.22 -5.32
C GLY A 171 3.69 -15.52 -4.16
N ILE A 172 4.30 -16.34 -3.32
CA ILE A 172 5.11 -15.92 -2.19
C ILE A 172 6.31 -16.85 -2.06
N GLU A 173 7.47 -16.27 -1.78
CA GLU A 173 8.67 -16.97 -1.36
C GLU A 173 9.03 -16.52 0.05
N ILE A 174 9.19 -17.50 0.94
CA ILE A 174 9.47 -17.32 2.36
C ILE A 174 10.88 -17.81 2.60
N PHE A 175 11.78 -16.88 2.91
CA PHE A 175 13.16 -17.17 3.25
C PHE A 175 13.29 -17.28 4.76
N ILE A 176 13.95 -18.33 5.23
CA ILE A 176 14.22 -18.55 6.65
C ILE A 176 15.72 -18.71 6.82
N ALA A 177 16.35 -17.70 7.43
CA ALA A 177 17.72 -17.78 7.91
C ALA A 177 17.76 -18.54 9.24
N ASP A 178 18.84 -19.27 9.51
CA ASP A 178 19.11 -19.93 10.79
C ASP A 178 18.01 -20.91 11.23
N HIS A 179 17.39 -21.62 10.27
CA HIS A 179 16.19 -22.46 10.42
C HIS A 179 16.37 -23.76 11.25
N ALA A 180 17.60 -24.11 11.62
CA ALA A 180 17.96 -25.29 12.44
C ALA A 180 17.37 -26.66 12.01
N LEU A 181 16.92 -26.81 10.75
CA LEU A 181 16.41 -28.09 10.25
C LEU A 181 17.55 -29.12 10.16
N PRO A 182 17.29 -30.41 10.47
CA PRO A 182 18.31 -31.43 10.33
C PRO A 182 18.64 -31.68 8.85
N PRO A 183 19.91 -31.95 8.47
CA PRO A 183 20.28 -32.27 7.09
C PRO A 183 19.48 -33.44 6.49
N ALA A 184 19.01 -34.37 7.34
CA ALA A 184 18.17 -35.47 6.93
C ALA A 184 16.77 -35.04 6.46
N ALA A 185 16.32 -33.80 6.70
CA ALA A 185 15.05 -33.27 6.19
C ALA A 185 15.21 -32.51 4.85
N LEU A 186 16.46 -32.26 4.40
CA LEU A 186 16.78 -31.43 3.23
C LEU A 186 16.90 -32.26 1.95
N HIS A 187 15.88 -33.06 1.65
CA HIS A 187 15.86 -33.89 0.45
C HIS A 187 14.42 -34.16 -0.03
N GLY A 188 14.30 -34.54 -1.30
CA GLY A 188 13.02 -34.89 -1.93
C GLY A 188 12.72 -34.07 -3.18
N ASP A 189 11.58 -34.34 -3.81
CA ASP A 189 11.22 -33.73 -5.10
C ASP A 189 11.05 -32.21 -4.99
N ARG A 190 10.54 -31.72 -3.85
CA ARG A 190 10.38 -30.29 -3.55
C ARG A 190 11.68 -29.50 -3.70
N PHE A 191 12.82 -30.10 -3.35
CA PHE A 191 14.14 -29.45 -3.39
C PHE A 191 14.74 -29.38 -4.80
N ASN A 192 14.20 -30.13 -5.76
CA ASN A 192 14.75 -30.28 -7.11
C ASN A 192 13.79 -29.76 -8.19
N ASP A 193 12.78 -28.97 -7.80
CA ASP A 193 11.82 -28.40 -8.76
C ASP A 193 12.53 -27.45 -9.74
N PRO A 194 12.46 -27.69 -11.07
CA PRO A 194 13.28 -26.98 -12.05
C PRO A 194 12.76 -25.59 -12.44
N VAL A 195 11.53 -25.23 -12.06
CA VAL A 195 10.87 -23.98 -12.50
C VAL A 195 10.20 -23.20 -11.37
N LEU A 196 10.52 -23.56 -10.12
CA LEU A 196 10.04 -22.93 -8.89
C LEU A 196 8.51 -22.93 -8.77
N GLN A 197 7.88 -24.09 -8.96
CA GLN A 197 6.42 -24.27 -8.80
C GLN A 197 5.97 -24.21 -7.33
N SER A 198 4.65 -24.23 -7.09
CA SER A 198 4.10 -24.25 -5.74
C SER A 198 4.59 -25.48 -4.95
N GLY A 199 5.06 -25.26 -3.73
CA GLY A 199 5.65 -26.29 -2.88
C GLY A 199 7.16 -26.49 -3.07
N ALA A 200 7.80 -25.83 -4.05
CA ALA A 200 9.25 -25.89 -4.23
C ALA A 200 10.00 -25.39 -2.98
N ILE A 201 11.18 -25.98 -2.74
CA ILE A 201 12.11 -25.60 -1.67
C ILE A 201 13.50 -25.37 -2.29
N ARG A 202 14.24 -24.41 -1.75
CA ARG A 202 15.65 -24.17 -2.08
C ARG A 202 16.48 -24.26 -0.81
N ASP A 203 17.38 -25.23 -0.76
CA ASP A 203 18.41 -25.34 0.27
C ASP A 203 19.58 -24.42 -0.10
N CYS A 204 19.83 -23.42 0.74
CA CYS A 204 20.85 -22.39 0.57
C CYS A 204 21.79 -22.40 1.80
N ASP A 205 22.15 -23.59 2.27
CA ASP A 205 22.99 -23.87 3.43
C ASP A 205 22.37 -23.42 4.77
N SER A 206 22.74 -22.26 5.29
CA SER A 206 22.16 -21.71 6.53
C SER A 206 20.80 -21.05 6.30
N HIS A 207 20.34 -21.05 5.05
CA HIS A 207 19.10 -20.44 4.61
C HIS A 207 18.28 -21.47 3.86
N ILE A 208 16.96 -21.38 3.99
CA ILE A 208 16.04 -22.19 3.22
C ILE A 208 14.93 -21.30 2.67
N ALA A 209 14.52 -21.51 1.44
CA ALA A 209 13.42 -20.78 0.81
C ALA A 209 12.27 -21.73 0.48
N PHE A 210 11.05 -21.36 0.88
CA PHE A 210 9.82 -22.10 0.60
C PHE A 210 8.95 -21.29 -0.36
N VAL A 211 8.42 -21.92 -1.39
CA VAL A 211 7.62 -21.26 -2.42
C VAL A 211 6.19 -21.76 -2.42
N TYR A 212 5.25 -20.83 -2.49
CA TYR A 212 3.82 -21.13 -2.63
C TYR A 212 3.23 -20.24 -3.71
N LYS A 213 2.59 -20.85 -4.70
CA LYS A 213 2.05 -20.17 -5.87
C LYS A 213 0.67 -20.72 -6.22
N ASN A 214 -0.11 -19.89 -6.89
CA ASN A 214 -1.32 -20.32 -7.57
C ASN A 214 -1.47 -19.54 -8.88
N ALA A 215 -1.88 -20.21 -9.94
CA ALA A 215 -2.23 -19.58 -11.21
C ALA A 215 -3.66 -19.97 -11.58
N SER A 216 -4.53 -18.98 -11.70
CA SER A 216 -5.92 -19.16 -12.07
C SER A 216 -6.37 -18.03 -13.00
N GLU A 217 -6.60 -18.34 -14.27
CA GLU A 217 -7.07 -17.36 -15.26
C GLU A 217 -8.44 -16.75 -14.90
N ILE A 218 -9.25 -17.49 -14.15
CA ILE A 218 -10.59 -17.09 -13.71
C ILE A 218 -10.72 -17.38 -12.21
N GLY A 219 -11.11 -16.37 -11.43
CA GLY A 219 -11.31 -16.50 -9.99
C GLY A 219 -11.96 -15.26 -9.39
N GLU A 220 -12.31 -15.36 -8.11
CA GLU A 220 -12.76 -14.27 -7.25
C GLU A 220 -11.57 -13.70 -6.44
N LEU A 221 -11.74 -12.47 -5.93
CA LEU A 221 -10.72 -11.86 -5.08
C LEU A 221 -10.53 -12.68 -3.80
N GLY A 222 -9.28 -13.07 -3.55
CA GLY A 222 -8.86 -13.89 -2.42
C GLY A 222 -8.71 -15.38 -2.73
N ASP A 223 -9.10 -15.84 -3.93
CA ASP A 223 -8.96 -17.26 -4.27
C ASP A 223 -7.49 -17.72 -4.27
N ASN A 224 -6.60 -16.91 -4.86
CA ASN A 224 -5.18 -17.24 -4.95
C ASN A 224 -4.53 -17.26 -3.56
N THR A 225 -4.77 -16.21 -2.76
CA THR A 225 -4.21 -16.14 -1.40
C THR A 225 -4.79 -17.22 -0.48
N ASN A 226 -6.04 -17.64 -0.66
CA ASN A 226 -6.63 -18.78 0.09
C ASN A 226 -5.92 -20.10 -0.22
N VAL A 227 -5.60 -20.37 -1.49
CA VAL A 227 -4.80 -21.55 -1.88
C VAL A 227 -3.42 -21.50 -1.22
N ILE A 228 -2.75 -20.35 -1.29
CA ILE A 228 -1.44 -20.14 -0.68
C ILE A 228 -1.49 -20.31 0.85
N ARG A 229 -2.51 -19.74 1.50
CA ARG A 229 -2.74 -19.87 2.96
C ARG A 229 -2.89 -21.33 3.37
N SER A 230 -3.67 -22.12 2.64
CA SER A 230 -3.82 -23.54 2.97
C SER A 230 -2.51 -24.29 2.80
N ALA A 231 -1.76 -24.03 1.72
CA ALA A 231 -0.48 -24.69 1.49
C ALA A 231 0.55 -24.37 2.60
N ILE A 232 0.60 -23.12 3.08
CA ILE A 232 1.46 -22.70 4.20
C ILE A 232 1.00 -23.36 5.51
N ARG A 233 -0.30 -23.37 5.78
CA ARG A 233 -0.88 -23.97 6.99
C ARG A 233 -0.57 -25.46 7.10
N ASP A 234 -0.59 -26.16 5.98
CA ASP A 234 -0.41 -27.61 5.90
C ASP A 234 1.06 -28.04 5.77
N ASP A 235 2.03 -27.11 5.73
CA ASP A 235 3.45 -27.41 5.53
C ASP A 235 4.25 -27.55 6.83
N GLU A 236 4.31 -28.78 7.35
CA GLU A 236 5.03 -29.09 8.59
C GLU A 236 6.52 -28.69 8.56
N LEU A 237 7.18 -28.76 7.40
CA LEU A 237 8.61 -28.45 7.30
C LEU A 237 8.88 -26.95 7.41
N LEU A 238 7.99 -26.12 6.84
CA LEU A 238 8.04 -24.66 7.02
C LEU A 238 7.89 -24.29 8.49
N HIS A 239 6.92 -24.87 9.20
CA HIS A 239 6.69 -24.59 10.61
C HIS A 239 7.89 -25.00 11.48
N GLN A 240 8.49 -26.16 11.20
CA GLN A 240 9.73 -26.60 11.86
C GLN A 240 10.90 -25.65 11.60
N ALA A 241 11.02 -25.12 10.38
CA ALA A 241 12.08 -24.19 10.01
C ALA A 241 12.00 -22.87 10.79
N MET A 242 10.78 -22.39 11.08
CA MET A 242 10.58 -21.14 11.83
C MET A 242 10.65 -21.30 13.35
N ALA A 243 10.67 -22.52 13.86
CA ALA A 243 10.63 -22.79 15.29
C ALA A 243 11.95 -22.46 16.02
N ALA A 244 13.03 -22.21 15.30
CA ALA A 244 14.31 -21.87 15.93
C ALA A 244 14.28 -20.43 16.49
N PRO A 245 14.79 -20.18 17.71
CA PRO A 245 14.82 -18.83 18.30
C PRO A 245 15.65 -17.81 17.49
N SER A 246 16.63 -18.29 16.71
CA SER A 246 17.45 -17.47 15.82
C SER A 246 16.83 -17.29 14.43
N ALA A 247 15.73 -17.98 14.13
CA ALA A 247 15.16 -17.95 12.79
C ALA A 247 14.72 -16.53 12.41
N GLN A 248 15.14 -16.09 11.24
CA GLN A 248 14.71 -14.81 10.68
C GLN A 248 13.98 -15.05 9.37
N VAL A 249 12.79 -14.46 9.26
CA VAL A 249 11.89 -14.69 8.15
C VAL A 249 11.73 -13.44 7.31
N ILE A 250 11.98 -13.60 6.02
CA ILE A 250 11.78 -12.57 5.00
C ILE A 250 10.77 -13.12 4.02
N VAL A 251 9.90 -12.24 3.57
CA VAL A 251 8.83 -12.63 2.67
C VAL A 251 8.86 -11.73 1.45
N VAL A 252 8.87 -12.32 0.26
CA VAL A 252 8.68 -11.62 -1.01
C VAL A 252 7.48 -12.23 -1.70
N GLY A 253 6.51 -11.40 -2.08
CA GLY A 253 5.27 -11.85 -2.69
C GLY A 253 4.83 -10.97 -3.85
N HIS A 254 3.94 -11.53 -4.67
CA HIS A 254 3.45 -10.86 -5.87
C HIS A 254 2.05 -11.32 -6.26
N THR A 255 1.26 -10.38 -6.81
CA THR A 255 0.07 -10.69 -7.59
C THR A 255 0.28 -10.24 -9.03
N ARG A 256 -0.03 -11.10 -10.00
CA ARG A 256 0.33 -10.90 -11.41
C ARG A 256 -0.89 -10.68 -12.28
N TRP A 257 -0.76 -9.71 -13.17
CA TRP A 257 -1.57 -9.54 -14.38
C TRP A 257 -0.64 -9.76 -15.57
N ALA A 258 -0.79 -10.86 -16.29
CA ALA A 258 0.22 -11.29 -17.26
C ALA A 258 0.30 -10.33 -18.47
N SER A 259 1.42 -9.62 -18.63
CA SER A 259 1.79 -8.85 -19.83
C SER A 259 2.74 -9.64 -20.73
N VAL A 260 3.83 -10.15 -20.16
CA VAL A 260 4.84 -10.98 -20.84
C VAL A 260 4.88 -12.36 -20.20
N GLY A 261 4.64 -13.39 -21.01
CA GLY A 261 4.64 -14.80 -20.61
C GLY A 261 3.25 -15.31 -20.20
N VAL A 262 3.00 -16.61 -20.40
CA VAL A 262 1.69 -17.23 -20.17
C VAL A 262 1.28 -17.24 -18.69
N ILE A 263 -0.02 -17.41 -18.42
CA ILE A 263 -0.53 -17.60 -17.06
C ILE A 263 -0.23 -19.05 -16.65
N SER A 264 0.70 -19.23 -15.72
CA SER A 264 1.08 -20.54 -15.15
C SER A 264 1.92 -20.33 -13.88
N GLU A 265 2.05 -21.36 -13.04
CA GLU A 265 2.85 -21.27 -11.81
C GLU A 265 4.33 -20.97 -12.08
N ALA A 266 4.92 -21.55 -13.13
CA ALA A 266 6.31 -21.29 -13.54
C ALA A 266 6.56 -19.82 -13.90
N ASN A 267 5.50 -19.09 -14.30
CA ASN A 267 5.56 -17.68 -14.67
C ASN A 267 5.01 -16.75 -13.57
N ALA A 268 4.39 -17.30 -12.52
CA ALA A 268 3.98 -16.54 -11.36
C ALA A 268 5.22 -16.14 -10.55
N HIS A 269 5.29 -14.88 -10.13
CA HIS A 269 6.41 -14.39 -9.32
C HIS A 269 6.20 -14.75 -7.84
N PRO A 270 7.26 -14.87 -7.02
CA PRO A 270 8.68 -14.69 -7.34
C PRO A 270 9.25 -15.71 -8.33
N VAL A 271 10.29 -15.32 -9.06
CA VAL A 271 11.12 -16.21 -9.89
C VAL A 271 12.55 -16.22 -9.35
N ASP A 272 13.26 -17.35 -9.47
CA ASP A 272 14.60 -17.54 -8.89
C ASP A 272 15.74 -17.43 -9.93
N SER A 273 16.99 -17.57 -9.49
CA SER A 273 18.19 -17.49 -10.34
C SER A 273 18.55 -18.78 -11.06
N GLN A 274 17.86 -19.89 -10.79
CA GLN A 274 18.22 -21.20 -11.34
C GLN A 274 18.14 -21.24 -12.87
N GLN A 275 19.14 -21.88 -13.47
CA GLN A 275 19.19 -22.19 -14.90
C GLN A 275 19.17 -23.70 -15.11
N MET A 276 18.95 -24.14 -16.35
CA MET A 276 18.85 -25.56 -16.67
C MET A 276 20.14 -26.35 -16.37
N THR A 277 21.31 -25.72 -16.47
CA THR A 277 22.61 -26.40 -16.31
C THR A 277 23.56 -25.76 -15.30
N THR A 278 23.29 -24.53 -14.87
CA THR A 278 24.22 -23.72 -14.06
C THR A 278 23.52 -23.25 -12.78
N ASN A 279 23.84 -23.86 -11.65
CA ASN A 279 23.19 -23.62 -10.34
C ASN A 279 24.23 -23.52 -9.19
N ASP A 280 25.48 -23.20 -9.48
CA ASP A 280 26.58 -23.06 -8.51
C ASP A 280 26.78 -21.61 -8.02
N HIS A 281 25.81 -20.73 -8.30
CA HIS A 281 25.82 -19.32 -7.92
C HIS A 281 24.80 -19.04 -6.80
N PRO A 282 24.89 -17.88 -6.12
CA PRO A 282 23.97 -17.52 -5.04
C PRO A 282 22.49 -17.61 -5.45
N HIS A 283 21.65 -18.14 -4.55
CA HIS A 283 20.21 -18.16 -4.76
C HIS A 283 19.65 -16.75 -4.63
N VAL A 284 19.00 -16.29 -5.70
CA VAL A 284 18.39 -14.97 -5.76
C VAL A 284 16.97 -15.14 -6.25
N ALA A 285 16.04 -14.44 -5.61
CA ALA A 285 14.67 -14.30 -6.10
C ALA A 285 14.36 -12.87 -6.47
N ALA A 286 13.42 -12.68 -7.39
CA ALA A 286 12.88 -11.37 -7.71
C ALA A 286 11.41 -11.41 -8.10
N VAL A 287 10.76 -10.26 -7.91
CA VAL A 287 9.43 -9.94 -8.42
C VAL A 287 9.52 -8.66 -9.27
N LEU A 288 8.67 -8.55 -10.29
CA LEU A 288 8.66 -7.43 -11.23
C LEU A 288 7.24 -6.90 -11.44
N ASN A 289 7.11 -5.59 -11.35
CA ASN A 289 6.01 -4.85 -11.96
C ASN A 289 6.54 -4.03 -13.12
N GLY A 290 5.84 -4.08 -14.25
CA GLY A 290 6.29 -3.48 -15.50
C GLY A 290 6.97 -4.52 -16.39
N ASP A 291 7.69 -4.06 -17.40
CA ASP A 291 8.27 -4.90 -18.45
C ASP A 291 9.76 -4.55 -18.63
N ILE A 292 10.59 -5.57 -18.89
CA ILE A 292 11.98 -5.40 -19.32
C ILE A 292 12.05 -5.63 -20.83
N ASP A 293 12.07 -4.54 -21.60
CA ASP A 293 11.91 -4.55 -23.05
C ASP A 293 13.04 -5.32 -23.77
N ASN A 294 14.25 -5.31 -23.22
CA ASN A 294 15.45 -5.92 -23.81
C ASN A 294 15.79 -7.31 -23.23
N TYR A 295 14.85 -8.00 -22.57
CA TYR A 295 15.11 -9.28 -21.90
C TYR A 295 15.59 -10.39 -22.85
N MET A 296 15.08 -10.44 -24.08
CA MET A 296 15.49 -11.43 -25.09
C MET A 296 16.94 -11.20 -25.51
N ASP A 297 17.30 -9.96 -25.82
CA ASP A 297 18.67 -9.58 -26.18
C ASP A 297 19.66 -9.91 -25.06
N LEU A 298 19.28 -9.65 -23.81
CA LEU A 298 20.09 -9.97 -22.63
C LEU A 298 20.25 -11.49 -22.45
N THR A 299 19.18 -12.26 -22.67
CA THR A 299 19.19 -13.72 -22.61
C THR A 299 20.18 -14.30 -23.62
N GLU A 300 20.13 -13.83 -24.87
CA GLU A 300 21.05 -14.26 -25.93
C GLU A 300 22.49 -13.80 -25.68
N LEU A 301 22.69 -12.51 -25.38
CA LEU A 301 24.03 -11.91 -25.19
C LEU A 301 24.79 -12.55 -24.02
N ARG A 302 24.07 -13.04 -23.01
CA ARG A 302 24.63 -13.67 -21.81
C ARG A 302 24.62 -15.20 -21.89
N ASN A 303 24.08 -15.78 -22.97
CA ASN A 303 23.89 -17.22 -23.16
C ASN A 303 23.18 -17.86 -21.95
N LEU A 304 22.08 -17.24 -21.50
CA LEU A 304 21.31 -17.77 -20.37
C LEU A 304 20.50 -18.99 -20.79
N GLU A 305 20.53 -20.04 -19.98
CA GLU A 305 19.81 -21.29 -20.23
C GLU A 305 18.55 -21.36 -19.38
N ILE A 306 17.55 -20.58 -19.76
CA ILE A 306 16.25 -20.50 -19.08
C ILE A 306 15.33 -21.62 -19.58
N SER A 307 14.63 -22.28 -18.64
CA SER A 307 13.62 -23.29 -18.98
C SER A 307 12.56 -22.73 -19.93
N PRO A 308 12.16 -23.45 -20.99
CA PRO A 308 11.15 -22.97 -21.94
C PRO A 308 9.75 -22.80 -21.32
N GLU A 309 9.50 -23.37 -20.14
CA GLU A 309 8.26 -23.16 -19.38
C GLU A 309 8.21 -21.75 -18.75
N ILE A 310 9.37 -21.13 -18.50
CA ILE A 310 9.47 -19.77 -17.95
C ILE A 310 9.57 -18.79 -19.12
N THR A 311 8.46 -18.11 -19.38
CA THR A 311 8.28 -17.19 -20.51
C THR A 311 8.16 -15.72 -20.09
N THR A 312 8.19 -15.44 -18.79
CA THR A 312 8.22 -14.08 -18.23
C THR A 312 9.62 -13.49 -18.32
N ASP A 313 9.67 -12.22 -18.71
CA ASP A 313 10.86 -11.37 -18.70
C ASP A 313 11.50 -11.26 -17.31
N ALA A 314 10.71 -11.26 -16.23
CA ALA A 314 11.22 -11.15 -14.85
C ALA A 314 12.34 -12.14 -14.50
N LYS A 315 12.41 -13.30 -15.16
CA LYS A 315 13.44 -14.33 -14.92
C LYS A 315 14.87 -13.84 -15.18
N ILE A 316 15.06 -12.84 -16.05
CA ILE A 316 16.41 -12.31 -16.28
C ILE A 316 16.99 -11.60 -15.05
N ILE A 317 16.14 -11.07 -14.16
CA ILE A 317 16.56 -10.30 -12.98
C ILE A 317 17.40 -11.15 -12.03
N PRO A 318 16.86 -12.22 -11.42
CA PRO A 318 17.62 -13.03 -10.47
C PRO A 318 18.78 -13.78 -11.15
N THR A 319 18.61 -14.21 -12.41
CA THR A 319 19.62 -14.96 -13.17
C THR A 319 20.89 -14.13 -13.39
N LEU A 320 20.73 -12.87 -13.84
CA LEU A 320 21.86 -11.96 -14.04
C LEU A 320 22.46 -11.48 -12.73
N LEU A 321 21.63 -11.20 -11.72
CA LEU A 321 22.10 -10.77 -10.41
C LEU A 321 22.94 -11.84 -9.72
N SER A 322 22.47 -13.09 -9.72
CA SER A 322 23.21 -14.23 -9.17
C SER A 322 24.59 -14.38 -9.84
N SER A 323 24.64 -14.28 -11.17
CA SER A 323 25.90 -14.30 -11.93
C SER A 323 26.83 -13.13 -11.61
N GLN A 324 26.27 -11.95 -11.28
CA GLN A 324 27.04 -10.77 -10.91
C GLN A 324 27.57 -10.88 -9.47
N LEU A 325 26.79 -11.42 -8.53
CA LEU A 325 27.17 -11.65 -7.14
C LEU A 325 28.31 -12.66 -7.02
N ALA A 326 28.35 -13.68 -7.89
CA ALA A 326 29.47 -14.61 -7.98
C ALA A 326 30.82 -13.92 -8.32
N ARG A 327 30.79 -12.68 -8.85
CA ARG A 327 31.98 -11.90 -9.25
C ARG A 327 32.25 -10.72 -8.33
N THR A 328 31.21 -10.17 -7.69
CA THR A 328 31.27 -8.96 -6.89
C THR A 328 30.61 -9.20 -5.53
N PRO A 329 31.34 -9.08 -4.40
CA PRO A 329 30.77 -9.31 -3.08
C PRO A 329 29.90 -8.14 -2.57
N ASN A 330 29.91 -6.99 -3.26
CA ASN A 330 29.09 -5.84 -2.92
C ASN A 330 27.69 -5.98 -3.53
N GLN A 331 26.69 -6.30 -2.69
CA GLN A 331 25.32 -6.57 -3.09
C GLN A 331 24.64 -5.38 -3.77
N ILE A 332 24.61 -4.20 -3.15
CA ILE A 332 23.97 -3.02 -3.74
C ILE A 332 24.58 -2.64 -5.09
N GLU A 333 25.89 -2.77 -5.26
CA GLU A 333 26.55 -2.49 -6.55
C GLU A 333 26.30 -3.58 -7.59
N ALA A 334 26.27 -4.85 -7.19
CA ALA A 334 25.89 -5.96 -8.07
C ALA A 334 24.44 -5.79 -8.58
N PHE A 335 23.53 -5.42 -7.67
CA PHE A 335 22.14 -5.14 -7.99
C PHE A 335 22.00 -3.92 -8.91
N ARG A 336 22.55 -2.76 -8.51
CA ARG A 336 22.53 -1.52 -9.32
C ARG A 336 23.06 -1.76 -10.72
N THR A 337 24.22 -2.41 -10.85
CA THR A 337 24.85 -2.65 -12.16
C THR A 337 24.00 -3.60 -13.01
N THR A 338 23.37 -4.61 -12.41
CA THR A 338 22.47 -5.54 -13.10
C THR A 338 21.25 -4.80 -13.66
N VAL A 339 20.50 -4.10 -12.80
CA VAL A 339 19.27 -3.41 -13.23
C VAL A 339 19.54 -2.22 -14.16
N SER A 340 20.75 -1.64 -14.14
CA SER A 340 21.16 -0.60 -15.08
C SER A 340 21.26 -1.09 -16.54
N THR A 341 21.33 -2.41 -16.76
CA THR A 341 21.32 -2.99 -18.11
C THR A 341 19.91 -3.13 -18.71
N PHE A 342 18.87 -2.91 -17.91
CA PHE A 342 17.49 -3.12 -18.32
C PHE A 342 16.90 -1.87 -18.98
N GLU A 343 16.15 -2.10 -20.04
CA GLU A 343 15.32 -1.10 -20.73
C GLU A 343 13.85 -1.34 -20.39
N GLY A 344 13.07 -0.27 -20.24
CA GLY A 344 11.65 -0.32 -19.88
C GLY A 344 11.30 0.47 -18.63
N SER A 345 10.06 0.27 -18.13
CA SER A 345 9.58 0.83 -16.88
C SER A 345 9.33 -0.30 -15.88
N MET A 346 10.01 -0.24 -14.75
CA MET A 346 10.11 -1.38 -13.83
C MET A 346 10.11 -0.94 -12.37
N ALA A 347 9.40 -1.70 -11.55
CA ALA A 347 9.58 -1.78 -10.12
C ALA A 347 10.01 -3.21 -9.78
N ILE A 348 11.16 -3.35 -9.13
CA ILE A 348 11.79 -4.63 -8.84
C ILE A 348 12.02 -4.72 -7.34
N VAL A 349 11.70 -5.88 -6.77
CA VAL A 349 12.16 -6.28 -5.44
C VAL A 349 12.91 -7.59 -5.58
N SER A 350 14.10 -7.66 -5.00
CA SER A 350 14.96 -8.84 -5.07
C SER A 350 15.60 -9.14 -3.72
N HIS A 351 15.70 -10.43 -3.43
CA HIS A 351 16.31 -10.96 -2.23
C HIS A 351 17.43 -11.95 -2.60
N ASN A 352 18.56 -11.87 -1.90
CA ASN A 352 19.73 -12.72 -2.07
C ASN A 352 19.93 -13.55 -0.79
N ALA A 353 19.90 -14.87 -0.90
CA ALA A 353 20.01 -15.77 0.25
C ALA A 353 21.33 -15.62 1.03
N ASP A 354 22.41 -15.15 0.40
CA ASP A 354 23.71 -14.94 1.07
C ASP A 354 23.73 -13.70 1.97
N GLN A 355 22.77 -12.78 1.84
CA GLN A 355 22.61 -11.60 2.71
C GLN A 355 21.17 -11.53 3.21
N PRO A 356 20.77 -12.42 4.14
CA PRO A 356 19.40 -12.54 4.63
C PRO A 356 18.88 -11.29 5.33
N HIS A 357 19.73 -10.37 5.75
CA HIS A 357 19.25 -9.16 6.41
C HIS A 357 19.00 -8.04 5.40
N LYS A 358 19.10 -8.31 4.09
CA LYS A 358 19.07 -7.26 3.07
C LYS A 358 18.06 -7.49 1.97
N LEU A 359 17.33 -6.44 1.63
CA LEU A 359 16.36 -6.44 0.53
C LEU A 359 16.71 -5.34 -0.48
N SER A 360 16.74 -5.69 -1.77
CA SER A 360 17.12 -4.76 -2.84
C SER A 360 15.91 -4.32 -3.65
N LEU A 361 15.73 -3.02 -3.83
CA LEU A 361 14.59 -2.42 -4.54
C LEU A 361 15.11 -1.54 -5.69
N ALA A 362 14.47 -1.60 -6.85
CA ALA A 362 14.75 -0.69 -7.96
C ALA A 362 13.45 -0.13 -8.54
N LEU A 363 13.44 1.17 -8.84
CA LEU A 363 12.32 1.83 -9.52
C LEU A 363 12.85 2.70 -10.67
N ARG A 364 12.30 2.51 -11.87
CA ARG A 364 12.62 3.31 -13.06
C ARG A 364 11.39 3.50 -13.95
N GLY A 365 11.21 4.72 -14.44
CA GLY A 365 10.07 5.14 -15.25
C GLY A 365 8.86 5.54 -14.41
N SER A 366 7.81 5.99 -15.08
CA SER A 366 6.62 6.62 -14.49
C SER A 366 5.45 5.69 -14.24
N GLY A 367 5.49 4.47 -14.81
CA GLY A 367 4.35 3.55 -14.84
C GLY A 367 4.20 2.70 -13.58
N GLN A 368 5.20 2.66 -12.72
CA GLN A 368 5.25 1.79 -11.53
C GLN A 368 5.51 2.61 -10.27
N ALA A 369 5.20 2.03 -9.11
CA ALA A 369 5.45 2.65 -7.82
C ALA A 369 5.96 1.62 -6.81
N LEU A 370 6.74 2.09 -5.85
CA LEU A 370 7.13 1.36 -4.66
C LEU A 370 7.08 2.31 -3.46
N TYR A 371 6.52 1.80 -2.37
CA TYR A 371 6.40 2.46 -1.08
C TYR A 371 7.14 1.62 -0.05
N VAL A 372 8.04 2.24 0.70
CA VAL A 372 8.76 1.62 1.82
C VAL A 372 8.08 2.06 3.12
N GLY A 373 7.23 1.19 3.66
CA GLY A 373 6.57 1.38 4.94
C GLY A 373 7.54 1.23 6.10
N LEU A 374 7.47 2.17 7.03
CA LEU A 374 8.23 2.17 8.29
C LEU A 374 7.31 1.61 9.39
N ALA A 375 7.48 0.34 9.73
CA ALA A 375 6.67 -0.36 10.74
C ALA A 375 7.53 -0.73 11.96
N ASP A 376 6.88 -1.25 13.00
CA ASP A 376 7.58 -1.71 14.21
C ASP A 376 8.57 -2.83 13.88
N ASN A 377 9.86 -2.52 14.03
CA ASN A 377 10.99 -3.40 13.75
C ASN A 377 10.91 -4.10 12.37
N SER A 378 10.31 -3.45 11.37
CA SER A 378 10.10 -4.03 10.05
C SER A 378 9.99 -2.96 8.96
N TYR A 379 10.44 -3.30 7.76
CA TYR A 379 10.05 -2.62 6.54
C TYR A 379 8.99 -3.42 5.81
N VAL A 380 7.91 -2.74 5.40
CA VAL A 380 6.86 -3.31 4.55
C VAL A 380 6.90 -2.58 3.22
N VAL A 381 7.41 -3.25 2.19
CA VAL A 381 7.51 -2.69 0.84
C VAL A 381 6.29 -3.12 0.05
N ALA A 382 5.58 -2.18 -0.57
CA ALA A 382 4.51 -2.54 -1.50
C ALA A 382 4.47 -1.63 -2.73
N SER A 383 3.90 -2.12 -3.82
CA SER A 383 3.70 -1.30 -5.03
C SER A 383 2.54 -0.32 -4.93
N GLU A 384 1.75 -0.40 -3.85
CA GLU A 384 0.69 0.56 -3.56
C GLU A 384 0.54 0.82 -2.05
N PRO A 385 0.06 2.01 -1.64
CA PRO A 385 -0.11 2.34 -0.22
C PRO A 385 -0.99 1.33 0.53
N TYR A 386 -1.97 0.72 -0.14
CA TYR A 386 -2.86 -0.29 0.44
C TYR A 386 -2.13 -1.55 0.92
N GLY A 387 -0.98 -1.89 0.32
CA GLY A 387 -0.13 -2.99 0.78
C GLY A 387 0.66 -2.63 2.04
N VAL A 388 0.75 -1.35 2.39
CA VAL A 388 1.56 -0.82 3.50
C VAL A 388 0.73 -0.46 4.73
N VAL A 389 -0.43 0.18 4.52
CA VAL A 389 -1.16 0.93 5.57
C VAL A 389 -1.67 0.11 6.75
N GLU A 390 -1.84 -1.21 6.58
CA GLU A 390 -2.20 -2.10 7.69
C GLU A 390 -1.11 -2.08 8.76
N GLU A 391 0.17 -2.24 8.37
CA GLU A 391 1.28 -2.39 9.30
C GLU A 391 2.11 -1.11 9.50
N ALA A 392 2.16 -0.20 8.52
CA ALA A 392 2.90 1.05 8.65
C ALA A 392 2.00 2.27 8.48
N SER A 393 2.07 3.20 9.43
CA SER A 393 1.39 4.50 9.36
C SER A 393 2.23 5.57 8.66
N GLN A 394 3.46 5.23 8.29
CA GLN A 394 4.40 6.10 7.62
C GLN A 394 5.12 5.36 6.51
N TRP A 395 5.44 6.06 5.42
CA TRP A 395 6.21 5.48 4.32
C TRP A 395 7.07 6.51 3.62
N ILE A 396 8.03 6.01 2.84
CA ILE A 396 8.76 6.74 1.81
C ILE A 396 8.31 6.23 0.46
N ARG A 397 7.92 7.14 -0.44
CA ARG A 397 7.62 6.81 -1.84
C ARG A 397 8.91 6.90 -2.66
N MET A 398 9.23 5.85 -3.41
CA MET A 398 10.35 5.89 -4.35
C MET A 398 9.99 6.72 -5.59
N ASP A 399 10.99 7.36 -6.19
CA ASP A 399 10.87 8.15 -7.41
C ASP A 399 11.55 7.43 -8.59
N GLY A 400 10.79 7.14 -9.64
CA GLY A 400 11.26 6.44 -10.83
C GLY A 400 11.75 7.35 -11.97
N GLU A 401 11.55 8.66 -11.87
CA GLU A 401 11.72 9.60 -13.00
C GLU A 401 12.75 10.69 -12.73
N ARG A 402 12.86 11.17 -11.49
CA ARG A 402 13.70 12.31 -11.17
C ARG A 402 15.19 11.94 -11.33
N PRO A 403 15.94 12.65 -12.20
CA PRO A 403 17.37 12.43 -12.33
C PRO A 403 18.12 13.00 -11.12
N ALA A 404 19.12 12.25 -10.65
CA ALA A 404 20.06 12.74 -9.64
C ALA A 404 21.00 13.82 -10.23
N ASP A 405 21.38 13.68 -11.50
CA ASP A 405 22.19 14.65 -12.23
C ASP A 405 21.42 15.17 -13.47
N PRO A 406 20.98 16.45 -13.45
CA PRO A 406 20.33 17.08 -14.60
C PRO A 406 21.17 17.10 -15.90
N GLN A 407 22.49 16.96 -15.80
CA GLN A 407 23.37 16.87 -16.99
C GLN A 407 23.34 15.48 -17.63
N HIS A 408 22.98 14.46 -16.85
CA HIS A 408 22.88 13.06 -17.29
C HIS A 408 21.50 12.47 -16.96
N PRO A 409 20.40 13.05 -17.48
CA PRO A 409 19.06 12.76 -16.99
C PRO A 409 18.61 11.33 -17.26
N ILE A 410 19.10 10.68 -18.31
CA ILE A 410 18.68 9.32 -18.68
C ILE A 410 19.35 8.25 -17.82
N THR A 411 20.64 8.46 -17.50
CA THR A 411 21.46 7.47 -16.76
C THR A 411 21.35 7.63 -15.26
N SER A 412 20.95 8.80 -14.76
CA SER A 412 20.82 9.10 -13.33
C SER A 412 19.37 9.09 -12.82
N ALA A 413 18.38 8.85 -13.70
CA ALA A 413 16.97 8.76 -13.33
C ALA A 413 16.60 7.43 -12.69
N GLY A 414 15.65 7.50 -11.76
CA GLY A 414 15.20 6.37 -10.96
C GLY A 414 16.03 6.18 -9.70
N GLN A 415 15.61 5.22 -8.88
CA GLN A 415 16.19 4.97 -7.56
C GLN A 415 16.47 3.49 -7.35
N ILE A 416 17.61 3.23 -6.70
CA ILE A 416 18.01 1.94 -6.15
C ILE A 416 18.04 2.08 -4.64
N VAL A 417 17.43 1.14 -3.93
CA VAL A 417 17.38 1.12 -2.46
C VAL A 417 17.83 -0.25 -1.97
N GLU A 418 18.69 -0.28 -0.96
CA GLU A 418 18.98 -1.45 -0.15
C GLU A 418 18.42 -1.19 1.25
N LEU A 419 17.58 -2.11 1.73
CA LEU A 419 17.05 -2.09 3.09
C LEU A 419 17.83 -3.07 3.96
N ASP A 420 18.13 -2.67 5.18
CA ASP A 420 18.86 -3.47 6.18
C ASP A 420 17.97 -3.78 7.39
N GLY A 421 17.72 -5.07 7.59
CA GLY A 421 16.89 -5.63 8.65
C GLY A 421 17.44 -5.39 10.05
N GLU A 422 18.73 -5.15 10.22
CA GLU A 422 19.31 -4.80 11.53
C GLU A 422 18.79 -3.44 12.05
N HIS A 423 18.32 -2.58 11.16
CA HIS A 423 17.80 -1.24 11.47
C HIS A 423 16.33 -1.07 11.04
N ALA A 424 15.61 -2.19 10.94
CA ALA A 424 14.28 -2.26 10.37
C ALA A 424 13.28 -1.25 10.96
N GLY A 425 12.49 -0.61 10.10
CA GLY A 425 11.51 0.41 10.49
C GLY A 425 12.06 1.82 10.70
N SER A 426 13.36 2.04 10.49
CA SER A 426 14.01 3.36 10.64
C SER A 426 14.62 3.87 9.33
N LEU A 427 15.07 5.12 9.28
CA LEU A 427 15.83 5.61 8.12
C LEU A 427 17.27 5.09 8.08
N ALA A 428 17.80 4.62 9.21
CA ALA A 428 19.20 4.20 9.32
C ALA A 428 19.50 2.94 8.50
N GLY A 429 18.50 2.07 8.30
CA GLY A 429 18.61 0.89 7.46
C GLY A 429 18.32 1.11 5.99
N ILE A 430 18.19 2.37 5.53
CA ILE A 430 17.88 2.67 4.13
C ILE A 430 19.10 3.28 3.43
N THR A 431 19.71 2.52 2.53
CA THR A 431 20.74 3.04 1.61
C THR A 431 20.11 3.28 0.25
N ARG A 432 20.20 4.50 -0.29
CA ARG A 432 19.59 4.88 -1.58
C ARG A 432 20.61 5.49 -2.53
N LEU A 433 20.62 5.00 -3.77
CA LEU A 433 21.48 5.42 -4.87
C LEU A 433 20.65 5.75 -6.11
N ALA A 434 21.20 6.58 -6.98
CA ALA A 434 20.78 6.68 -8.37
C ALA A 434 21.37 5.54 -9.21
N TYR A 435 20.86 5.34 -10.42
CA TYR A 435 21.35 4.29 -11.33
C TYR A 435 22.83 4.47 -11.73
N ASP A 436 23.33 5.71 -11.78
CA ASP A 436 24.74 6.02 -12.04
C ASP A 436 25.67 5.84 -10.82
N GLY A 437 25.12 5.48 -9.66
CA GLY A 437 25.85 5.30 -8.40
C GLY A 437 25.91 6.55 -7.53
N THR A 438 25.31 7.67 -7.93
CA THR A 438 25.22 8.88 -7.09
C THR A 438 24.44 8.56 -5.82
N GLN A 439 24.98 8.94 -4.65
CA GLN A 439 24.26 8.77 -3.39
C GLN A 439 23.08 9.72 -3.29
N LEU A 440 21.94 9.19 -2.86
CA LEU A 440 20.69 9.94 -2.64
C LEU A 440 20.21 9.71 -1.21
N PRO A 441 20.85 10.33 -0.19
CA PRO A 441 20.43 10.17 1.21
C PRO A 441 18.93 10.46 1.39
N VAL A 442 18.30 9.75 2.32
CA VAL A 442 16.87 9.91 2.62
C VAL A 442 16.70 10.99 3.70
N ASP A 443 15.94 12.04 3.39
CA ASP A 443 15.62 13.10 4.35
C ASP A 443 14.36 12.73 5.16
N PRO A 444 14.33 12.96 6.49
CA PRO A 444 13.12 12.79 7.30
C PRO A 444 11.88 13.55 6.77
N ALA A 445 12.06 14.64 6.04
CA ALA A 445 10.97 15.38 5.40
C ALA A 445 10.30 14.63 4.24
N GLU A 446 10.94 13.56 3.70
CA GLU A 446 10.34 12.69 2.69
C GLU A 446 9.33 11.69 3.29
N ILE A 447 9.31 11.53 4.62
CA ILE A 447 8.36 10.62 5.28
C ILE A 447 6.95 11.17 5.16
N THR A 448 6.09 10.39 4.50
CA THR A 448 4.66 10.67 4.37
C THR A 448 3.89 9.92 5.47
N LYS A 449 2.93 10.59 6.10
CA LYS A 449 1.97 9.94 7.00
C LYS A 449 0.79 9.39 6.20
N ALA A 450 0.30 8.23 6.61
CA ALA A 450 -0.83 7.58 5.99
C ALA A 450 -2.14 8.30 6.34
N ASP A 451 -2.78 8.92 5.34
CA ASP A 451 -4.15 9.43 5.46
C ASP A 451 -5.22 8.38 5.09
N ILE A 452 -4.77 7.26 4.53
CA ILE A 452 -5.61 6.17 4.03
C ILE A 452 -5.50 4.96 4.94
N THR A 453 -6.61 4.24 5.08
CA THR A 453 -6.74 3.10 5.98
C THR A 453 -7.23 1.87 5.21
N THR A 454 -7.11 0.68 5.82
CA THR A 454 -7.67 -0.56 5.25
C THR A 454 -9.21 -0.49 5.12
N ARG A 455 -9.87 0.29 5.97
CA ARG A 455 -11.31 0.56 5.93
C ARG A 455 -11.75 1.21 4.62
N ASP A 456 -10.93 2.09 4.05
CA ASP A 456 -11.26 2.83 2.84
C ASP A 456 -11.36 1.95 1.58
N ILE A 457 -10.85 0.71 1.63
CA ILE A 457 -10.85 -0.26 0.54
C ILE A 457 -11.55 -1.58 0.88
N ASP A 458 -12.30 -1.61 1.98
CA ASP A 458 -13.05 -2.80 2.33
C ASP A 458 -14.13 -3.10 1.29
N ARG A 459 -14.20 -4.37 0.87
CA ARG A 459 -15.27 -4.89 -0.01
C ARG A 459 -16.51 -5.30 0.81
N GLY A 460 -16.37 -5.52 2.12
CA GLY A 460 -17.40 -6.14 2.93
C GLY A 460 -17.81 -7.50 2.38
N ASP A 461 -19.08 -7.85 2.53
CA ASP A 461 -19.64 -9.13 2.07
C ASP A 461 -20.05 -9.12 0.58
N ALA A 462 -19.77 -8.03 -0.14
CA ALA A 462 -20.14 -7.95 -1.55
C ALA A 462 -19.25 -8.87 -2.40
N PRO A 463 -19.82 -9.61 -3.38
CA PRO A 463 -19.03 -10.44 -4.30
C PRO A 463 -17.96 -9.64 -5.07
N HIS A 464 -18.26 -8.39 -5.43
CA HIS A 464 -17.32 -7.50 -6.12
C HIS A 464 -17.61 -6.03 -5.81
N TYR A 465 -16.58 -5.19 -5.88
CA TYR A 465 -16.66 -3.75 -5.58
C TYR A 465 -17.75 -3.03 -6.39
N LEU A 466 -17.96 -3.39 -7.65
CA LEU A 466 -19.02 -2.76 -8.46
C LEU A 466 -20.42 -2.92 -7.84
N LEU A 467 -20.76 -4.09 -7.28
CA LEU A 467 -22.08 -4.29 -6.69
C LEU A 467 -22.21 -3.51 -5.38
N LYS A 468 -21.15 -3.54 -4.56
CA LYS A 468 -21.04 -2.73 -3.34
C LYS A 468 -21.28 -1.25 -3.63
N GLU A 469 -20.51 -0.67 -4.54
CA GLU A 469 -20.59 0.75 -4.88
C GLU A 469 -21.96 1.16 -5.42
N ILE A 470 -22.62 0.31 -6.22
CA ILE A 470 -23.98 0.55 -6.69
C ILE A 470 -24.98 0.54 -5.53
N GLN A 471 -24.86 -0.42 -4.61
CA GLN A 471 -25.77 -0.57 -3.46
C GLN A 471 -25.55 0.54 -2.41
N GLU A 472 -24.32 0.99 -2.22
CA GLU A 472 -23.93 2.05 -1.29
C GLU A 472 -24.16 3.48 -1.84
N ALA A 473 -24.52 3.62 -3.12
CA ALA A 473 -24.69 4.92 -3.75
C ALA A 473 -25.68 5.86 -3.01
N PRO A 474 -26.86 5.42 -2.53
CA PRO A 474 -27.77 6.29 -1.79
C PRO A 474 -27.16 6.84 -0.50
N GLU A 475 -26.51 5.98 0.27
CA GLU A 475 -25.84 6.36 1.52
C GLU A 475 -24.64 7.26 1.24
N SER A 476 -23.89 7.01 0.17
CA SER A 476 -22.76 7.84 -0.26
C SER A 476 -23.19 9.26 -0.63
N VAL A 477 -24.34 9.42 -1.30
CA VAL A 477 -24.94 10.74 -1.57
C VAL A 477 -25.36 11.42 -0.27
N GLN A 478 -26.03 10.71 0.63
CA GLN A 478 -26.43 11.25 1.93
C GLN A 478 -25.21 11.74 2.73
N LYS A 479 -24.15 10.92 2.81
CA LYS A 479 -22.87 11.27 3.46
C LYS A 479 -22.21 12.49 2.83
N THR A 480 -22.26 12.62 1.51
CA THR A 480 -21.70 13.77 0.79
C THR A 480 -22.42 15.09 1.14
N LEU A 481 -23.72 15.03 1.42
CA LEU A 481 -24.54 16.21 1.73
C LEU A 481 -24.61 16.54 3.24
N ARG A 482 -24.39 15.55 4.10
CA ARG A 482 -24.52 15.67 5.55
C ARG A 482 -23.63 16.79 6.10
N GLY A 483 -24.22 17.68 6.90
CA GLY A 483 -23.54 18.85 7.47
C GLY A 483 -23.11 19.93 6.48
N ARG A 484 -23.39 19.75 5.17
CA ARG A 484 -23.04 20.74 4.13
C ARG A 484 -24.23 21.54 3.61
N ILE A 485 -25.44 21.11 3.90
CA ILE A 485 -26.67 21.84 3.58
C ILE A 485 -27.45 22.03 4.88
N LEU A 486 -27.55 23.28 5.32
CA LEU A 486 -28.33 23.67 6.49
C LEU A 486 -29.60 24.40 6.08
N GLU A 487 -30.67 24.20 6.83
CA GLU A 487 -31.88 25.00 6.71
C GLU A 487 -31.87 26.15 7.72
N SER A 488 -31.90 27.38 7.24
CA SER A 488 -31.95 28.60 8.06
C SER A 488 -32.86 29.62 7.39
N ASP A 489 -33.81 30.16 8.13
CA ASP A 489 -34.81 31.13 7.63
C ASP A 489 -35.62 30.62 6.41
N ASN A 490 -36.05 29.35 6.42
CA ASN A 490 -36.71 28.66 5.28
C ASN A 490 -35.88 28.68 3.98
N LYS A 491 -34.55 28.81 4.09
CA LYS A 491 -33.63 28.73 2.95
C LYS A 491 -32.56 27.69 3.22
N LEU A 492 -32.23 26.93 2.19
CA LEU A 492 -31.06 26.07 2.20
C LEU A 492 -29.80 26.94 2.04
N LYS A 493 -28.89 26.84 3.00
CA LYS A 493 -27.56 27.45 2.96
C LYS A 493 -26.53 26.33 2.86
N VAL A 494 -25.55 26.51 1.97
CA VAL A 494 -24.42 25.60 1.88
C VAL A 494 -23.40 26.00 2.94
N GLN A 495 -22.95 25.05 3.74
CA GLN A 495 -21.83 25.20 4.66
C GLN A 495 -20.69 24.30 4.17
N LEU A 496 -19.53 24.91 3.92
CA LEU A 496 -18.31 24.19 3.60
C LEU A 496 -17.26 24.60 4.63
N GLY A 497 -16.34 23.69 4.94
CA GLY A 497 -15.20 24.02 5.79
C GLY A 497 -14.35 25.13 5.18
N SER A 498 -13.67 25.89 6.04
CA SER A 498 -12.76 26.97 5.63
C SER A 498 -11.71 26.52 4.62
N ASP A 499 -11.34 25.24 4.66
CA ASP A 499 -10.28 24.65 3.86
C ASP A 499 -10.78 24.15 2.49
N THR A 500 -12.11 24.09 2.29
CA THR A 500 -12.71 23.60 1.04
C THR A 500 -12.50 24.59 -0.11
N ILE A 501 -12.57 25.90 0.18
CA ILE A 501 -12.31 26.96 -0.79
C ILE A 501 -11.21 27.85 -0.20
N PRO A 502 -9.96 27.71 -0.67
CA PRO A 502 -8.84 28.50 -0.17
C PRO A 502 -9.12 30.01 -0.24
N GLU A 503 -8.65 30.76 0.77
CA GLU A 503 -8.80 32.21 0.85
C GLU A 503 -8.29 32.92 -0.43
N ALA A 504 -7.22 32.40 -1.03
CA ALA A 504 -6.68 32.90 -2.30
C ALA A 504 -7.73 32.87 -3.44
N ILE A 505 -8.56 31.83 -3.52
CA ILE A 505 -9.60 31.71 -4.55
C ILE A 505 -10.78 32.62 -4.21
N HIS A 506 -11.15 32.71 -2.93
CA HIS A 506 -12.16 33.65 -2.48
C HIS A 506 -11.79 35.09 -2.85
N ASN A 507 -10.54 35.49 -2.58
CA ASN A 507 -10.01 36.81 -2.93
C ASN A 507 -9.95 37.02 -4.45
N ALA A 508 -9.55 35.99 -5.22
CA ALA A 508 -9.52 36.08 -6.68
C ALA A 508 -10.92 36.30 -7.30
N PHE A 509 -11.98 35.71 -6.72
CA PHE A 509 -13.37 36.02 -7.12
C PHE A 509 -13.81 37.42 -6.67
N HIS A 510 -13.50 37.82 -5.43
CA HIS A 510 -13.82 39.14 -4.91
C HIS A 510 -13.19 40.27 -5.76
N ASP A 511 -11.94 40.09 -6.16
CA ASP A 511 -11.16 41.05 -6.95
C ASP A 511 -11.43 40.94 -8.46
N LYS A 512 -12.37 40.06 -8.88
CA LYS A 512 -12.76 39.82 -10.28
C LYS A 512 -11.58 39.40 -11.18
N GLN A 513 -10.61 38.69 -10.62
CA GLN A 513 -9.49 38.13 -11.37
C GLN A 513 -9.95 36.93 -12.19
N ILE A 514 -10.77 36.05 -11.60
CA ILE A 514 -11.29 34.86 -12.28
C ILE A 514 -12.39 35.26 -13.26
N LYS A 515 -12.14 35.00 -14.54
CA LYS A 515 -13.08 35.21 -15.66
C LYS A 515 -13.51 33.91 -16.31
N ARG A 516 -12.74 32.84 -16.11
CA ARG A 516 -12.98 31.54 -16.73
C ARG A 516 -12.93 30.44 -15.68
N VAL A 517 -13.94 29.58 -15.69
CA VAL A 517 -13.97 28.35 -14.89
C VAL A 517 -14.00 27.15 -15.85
N VAL A 518 -13.01 26.27 -15.74
CA VAL A 518 -12.91 25.08 -16.59
C VAL A 518 -12.96 23.83 -15.71
N ALA A 519 -14.05 23.09 -15.80
CA ALA A 519 -14.15 21.78 -15.16
C ALA A 519 -13.42 20.73 -16.01
N ILE A 520 -12.53 19.96 -15.39
CA ILE A 520 -11.75 18.91 -16.08
C ILE A 520 -11.86 17.56 -15.40
N GLY A 521 -11.64 16.51 -16.17
CA GLY A 521 -11.49 15.14 -15.69
C GLY A 521 -11.07 14.23 -16.85
N GLN A 522 -11.00 12.93 -16.57
CA GLN A 522 -10.83 11.89 -17.59
C GLN A 522 -11.87 10.78 -17.44
N GLY A 523 -12.28 10.19 -18.56
CA GLY A 523 -13.30 9.12 -18.57
C GLY A 523 -14.60 9.53 -17.86
N THR A 524 -15.08 8.69 -16.93
CA THR A 524 -16.30 8.96 -16.15
C THR A 524 -16.19 10.25 -15.32
N ALA A 525 -15.00 10.62 -14.84
CA ALA A 525 -14.81 11.89 -14.11
C ALA A 525 -15.03 13.11 -15.01
N ALA A 526 -14.68 13.03 -16.30
CA ALA A 526 -15.02 14.07 -17.27
C ALA A 526 -16.54 14.16 -17.51
N VAL A 527 -17.24 13.02 -17.50
CA VAL A 527 -18.71 12.99 -17.59
C VAL A 527 -19.32 13.71 -16.39
N ALA A 528 -18.83 13.46 -15.17
CA ALA A 528 -19.25 14.19 -13.98
C ALA A 528 -18.91 15.69 -14.06
N ALA A 529 -17.71 16.05 -14.52
CA ALA A 529 -17.27 17.43 -14.68
C ALA A 529 -18.20 18.24 -15.61
N ARG A 530 -18.81 17.60 -16.63
CA ARG A 530 -19.80 18.25 -17.52
C ARG A 530 -21.07 18.72 -16.82
N ALA A 531 -21.39 18.19 -15.64
CA ALA A 531 -22.52 18.69 -14.85
C ALA A 531 -22.26 20.09 -14.29
N ILE A 532 -21.00 20.43 -13.98
CA ILE A 532 -20.62 21.72 -13.39
C ILE A 532 -21.09 22.92 -14.23
N PRO A 533 -20.76 23.04 -15.53
CA PRO A 533 -21.26 24.15 -16.35
C PRO A 533 -22.79 24.13 -16.50
N GLN A 534 -23.44 22.95 -16.50
CA GLN A 534 -24.90 22.86 -16.63
C GLN A 534 -25.63 23.50 -15.43
N PHE A 535 -25.09 23.33 -14.22
CA PHE A 535 -25.65 23.91 -13.00
C PHE A 535 -25.17 25.34 -12.72
N LEU A 536 -23.90 25.67 -13.00
CA LEU A 536 -23.34 26.99 -12.70
C LEU A 536 -23.69 28.07 -13.74
N THR A 537 -23.74 27.75 -15.03
CA THR A 537 -23.99 28.75 -16.09
C THR A 537 -25.30 29.52 -15.89
N PRO A 538 -26.43 28.87 -15.55
CA PRO A 538 -27.68 29.60 -15.27
C PRO A 538 -27.59 30.56 -14.08
N LEU A 539 -26.80 30.21 -13.05
CA LEU A 539 -26.62 31.00 -11.83
C LEU A 539 -25.70 32.21 -12.03
N LEU A 540 -24.80 32.14 -13.00
CA LEU A 540 -23.83 33.19 -13.33
C LEU A 540 -24.32 34.12 -14.45
N LYS A 541 -25.59 34.02 -14.85
CA LYS A 541 -26.14 34.85 -15.93
C LYS A 541 -26.02 36.34 -15.59
N GLY A 542 -25.35 37.09 -16.46
CA GLY A 542 -25.10 38.53 -16.29
C GLY A 542 -23.78 38.86 -15.62
N GLN A 543 -22.98 37.85 -15.23
CA GLN A 543 -21.59 38.01 -14.80
C GLN A 543 -20.63 37.85 -16.00
N GLU A 544 -19.42 38.39 -15.89
CA GLU A 544 -18.34 38.25 -16.88
C GLU A 544 -17.56 36.92 -16.74
N ILE A 545 -18.20 35.88 -16.20
CA ILE A 545 -17.57 34.58 -15.94
C ILE A 545 -18.10 33.54 -16.91
N THR A 546 -17.21 32.89 -17.66
CA THR A 546 -17.54 31.75 -18.53
C THR A 546 -17.25 30.45 -17.81
N VAL A 547 -18.18 29.50 -17.85
CA VAL A 547 -17.99 28.14 -17.29
C VAL A 547 -18.11 27.11 -18.40
N GLU A 548 -17.12 26.23 -18.49
CA GLU A 548 -17.10 25.14 -19.46
C GLU A 548 -16.53 23.85 -18.86
N ALA A 549 -16.62 22.75 -19.60
CA ALA A 549 -16.00 21.48 -19.23
C ALA A 549 -15.20 20.93 -20.40
N GLN A 550 -14.01 20.40 -20.11
CA GLN A 550 -13.09 19.81 -21.09
C GLN A 550 -12.49 18.52 -20.56
N LEU A 551 -12.02 17.65 -21.45
CA LEU A 551 -11.10 16.59 -21.04
C LEU A 551 -9.79 17.22 -20.57
N ALA A 552 -9.16 16.65 -19.54
CA ALA A 552 -7.91 17.21 -19.02
C ALA A 552 -6.80 17.27 -20.07
N THR A 553 -6.71 16.26 -20.94
CA THR A 553 -5.77 16.17 -22.08
C THR A 553 -6.05 17.19 -23.17
N GLU A 554 -7.32 17.50 -23.44
CA GLU A 554 -7.68 18.52 -24.44
C GLU A 554 -7.30 19.92 -23.96
N LEU A 555 -7.48 20.19 -22.65
CA LEU A 555 -7.04 21.45 -22.06
C LEU A 555 -5.52 21.62 -22.16
N SER A 556 -4.75 20.64 -21.70
CA SER A 556 -3.28 20.73 -21.69
C SER A 556 -2.65 20.60 -23.07
N GLY A 557 -3.27 19.84 -23.97
CA GLY A 557 -2.79 19.64 -25.32
C GLY A 557 -3.03 20.84 -26.24
N PHE A 558 -4.16 21.54 -26.09
CA PHE A 558 -4.62 22.47 -27.13
C PHE A 558 -5.19 23.80 -26.65
N LEU A 559 -5.70 23.90 -25.41
CA LEU A 559 -6.53 25.05 -24.98
C LEU A 559 -5.87 25.89 -23.86
N MET A 560 -4.57 25.70 -23.66
CA MET A 560 -3.78 26.32 -22.61
C MET A 560 -3.09 27.61 -23.11
N ALA A 561 -3.36 28.75 -22.48
CA ALA A 561 -2.68 30.02 -22.73
C ALA A 561 -1.37 30.14 -21.92
N GLU A 562 -0.45 31.03 -22.28
CA GLU A 562 0.81 31.23 -21.53
C GLU A 562 0.56 31.71 -20.09
N ASP A 563 -0.41 32.61 -19.92
CA ASP A 563 -0.92 33.09 -18.64
C ASP A 563 -2.32 32.52 -18.43
N MET A 564 -2.53 31.87 -17.28
CA MET A 564 -3.78 31.27 -16.87
C MET A 564 -4.30 31.88 -15.55
N SER A 565 -3.76 33.02 -15.11
CA SER A 565 -4.11 33.67 -13.82
C SER A 565 -5.58 34.09 -13.72
N ASP A 566 -6.29 34.25 -14.83
CA ASP A 566 -7.72 34.53 -14.88
C ASP A 566 -8.62 33.27 -14.87
N THR A 567 -8.00 32.09 -14.79
CA THR A 567 -8.66 30.80 -14.94
C THR A 567 -8.66 30.01 -13.64
N LEU A 568 -9.85 29.58 -13.22
CA LEU A 568 -10.04 28.56 -12.21
C LEU A 568 -10.31 27.21 -12.87
N VAL A 569 -9.51 26.20 -12.55
CA VAL A 569 -9.75 24.82 -12.97
C VAL A 569 -10.35 24.02 -11.83
N ILE A 570 -11.48 23.36 -12.10
CA ILE A 570 -12.11 22.41 -11.17
C ILE A 570 -11.76 21.00 -11.65
N ALA A 571 -10.78 20.36 -11.00
CA ALA A 571 -10.30 19.03 -11.37
C ALA A 571 -11.11 17.94 -10.65
N VAL A 572 -11.85 17.14 -11.41
CA VAL A 572 -12.63 15.99 -10.89
C VAL A 572 -11.82 14.71 -11.11
N SER A 573 -11.52 13.99 -10.03
CA SER A 573 -10.78 12.73 -10.08
C SER A 573 -11.10 11.84 -8.89
N GLN A 574 -11.67 10.65 -9.13
CA GLN A 574 -12.00 9.71 -8.05
C GLN A 574 -10.75 9.29 -7.26
N SER A 575 -9.68 8.91 -7.95
CA SER A 575 -8.44 8.41 -7.34
C SER A 575 -7.50 9.51 -6.86
N GLY A 576 -7.64 10.72 -7.40
CA GLY A 576 -6.68 11.82 -7.22
C GLY A 576 -5.28 11.56 -7.79
N THR A 577 -5.05 10.43 -8.46
CA THR A 577 -3.72 10.05 -9.02
C THR A 577 -3.72 9.90 -10.54
N THR A 578 -4.84 10.16 -11.22
CA THR A 578 -4.95 10.10 -12.68
C THR A 578 -3.88 10.98 -13.35
N THR A 579 -2.94 10.36 -14.07
CA THR A 579 -1.73 11.01 -14.60
C THR A 579 -2.06 12.22 -15.47
N ASP A 580 -2.95 12.06 -16.45
CA ASP A 580 -3.34 13.14 -17.37
C ASP A 580 -3.95 14.33 -16.63
N THR A 581 -4.84 14.07 -15.66
CA THR A 581 -5.45 15.13 -14.85
C THR A 581 -4.41 15.84 -13.99
N ASN A 582 -3.54 15.07 -13.31
CA ASN A 582 -2.48 15.62 -12.46
C ASN A 582 -1.49 16.47 -13.27
N ARG A 583 -1.08 15.99 -14.44
CA ARG A 583 -0.17 16.71 -15.33
C ARG A 583 -0.79 18.01 -15.83
N THR A 584 -2.06 17.98 -16.21
CA THR A 584 -2.79 19.20 -16.60
C THR A 584 -2.84 20.20 -15.44
N VAL A 585 -3.13 19.76 -14.21
CA VAL A 585 -3.16 20.63 -13.03
C VAL A 585 -1.78 21.25 -12.75
N ASP A 586 -0.70 20.48 -12.84
CA ASP A 586 0.66 21.00 -12.67
C ASP A 586 0.99 22.10 -13.68
N LEU A 587 0.61 21.90 -14.94
CA LEU A 587 0.80 22.89 -16.00
C LEU A 587 -0.02 24.16 -15.77
N ILE A 588 -1.25 24.04 -15.27
CA ILE A 588 -2.09 25.22 -14.92
C ILE A 588 -1.45 26.02 -13.78
N ARG A 589 -0.99 25.35 -12.72
CA ARG A 589 -0.31 25.99 -11.58
C ARG A 589 0.96 26.72 -12.03
N GLN A 590 1.76 26.07 -12.88
CA GLN A 590 2.97 26.69 -13.46
C GLN A 590 2.67 27.97 -14.26
N ARG A 591 1.45 28.11 -14.78
CA ARG A 591 0.98 29.26 -15.56
C ARG A 591 0.13 30.23 -14.73
N GLY A 592 0.15 30.10 -13.40
CA GLY A 592 -0.49 31.01 -12.45
C GLY A 592 -1.99 30.78 -12.24
N GLY A 593 -2.59 29.74 -12.82
CA GLY A 593 -4.01 29.46 -12.67
C GLY A 593 -4.40 28.90 -11.30
N HIS A 594 -5.68 29.07 -10.95
CA HIS A 594 -6.25 28.60 -9.68
C HIS A 594 -6.82 27.19 -9.83
N ILE A 595 -6.76 26.39 -8.75
CA ILE A 595 -7.21 24.99 -8.74
C ILE A 595 -8.17 24.74 -7.58
N ILE A 596 -9.27 24.04 -7.87
CA ILE A 596 -10.06 23.31 -6.87
C ILE A 596 -10.12 21.86 -7.33
N ALA A 597 -9.88 20.91 -6.41
CA ALA A 597 -9.99 19.50 -6.69
C ALA A 597 -11.24 18.90 -6.04
N ILE A 598 -11.96 18.06 -6.78
CA ILE A 598 -13.03 17.20 -6.27
C ILE A 598 -12.51 15.76 -6.33
N VAL A 599 -12.15 15.21 -5.17
CA VAL A 599 -11.56 13.88 -5.04
C VAL A 599 -12.33 13.01 -4.07
N ASN A 600 -12.21 11.70 -4.23
CA ASN A 600 -12.77 10.71 -3.30
C ASN A 600 -11.70 9.98 -2.49
N ARG A 601 -10.42 10.20 -2.78
CA ARG A 601 -9.28 9.56 -2.10
C ARG A 601 -8.52 10.59 -1.25
N ARG A 602 -8.50 10.34 0.06
CA ARG A 602 -7.72 11.11 1.05
C ARG A 602 -6.22 11.04 0.75
N GLY A 603 -5.49 12.12 1.02
CA GLY A 603 -4.04 12.17 0.86
C GLY A 603 -3.53 11.88 -0.55
N SER A 604 -4.36 12.06 -1.59
CA SER A 604 -3.94 11.85 -2.98
C SER A 604 -3.14 13.04 -3.51
N ASP A 605 -2.27 12.81 -4.50
CA ASP A 605 -1.38 13.83 -5.08
C ASP A 605 -2.14 15.10 -5.51
N LEU A 606 -3.39 14.97 -5.97
CA LEU A 606 -4.23 16.08 -6.39
C LEU A 606 -4.75 16.94 -5.23
N VAL A 607 -4.83 16.42 -4.00
CA VAL A 607 -5.26 17.17 -2.80
C VAL A 607 -4.19 18.14 -2.32
N ALA A 608 -2.92 17.77 -2.48
CA ALA A 608 -1.78 18.60 -2.08
C ALA A 608 -1.47 19.73 -3.08
N LYS A 609 -2.14 19.75 -4.23
CA LYS A 609 -2.02 20.72 -5.31
C LYS A 609 -3.19 21.69 -5.27
#